data_AF-A7VWG4-F1
#
_entry.id   AF-A7VWG4-F1
#
_cell.length_a   1.000
_cell.length_b   1.000
_cell.length_c   1.000
_cell.angle_alpha   90.00
_cell.angle_beta   90.00
_cell.angle_gamma   90.00
#
_symmetry.space_group_name_H-M   'P 1'
#
loop_
_entity.id
_entity.type
_entity.pdbx_description
1 polymer ?
#
loop_
_entity_poly.entity_id
_entity_poly.type
_entity_poly.pdbx_seq_one_letter_code
_entity_poly.pdbx_strand_id
1 'polypeptide(L)'
;MENARQAPGKKGLTNFLWYAIIILPQMEALFFCAFLREAYENSELPGGAVMRVKITLACTECKQRNYNTMKNKKNDPDRLEMHKYCRFCKKHTTHKETK
;
A
#
# COMPACT_ATOMS: atom_id res chain seq x y z
N MET A 1 -22.58 -19.30 -25.27
CA MET A 1 -22.25 -20.22 -24.15
C MET A 1 -22.02 -19.36 -22.91
N GLU A 2 -23.12 -18.83 -22.36
CA GLU A 2 -23.10 -18.05 -21.12
C GLU A 2 -23.34 -19.03 -19.97
N ASN A 3 -22.34 -19.24 -19.14
CA ASN A 3 -22.43 -20.18 -18.03
C ASN A 3 -23.11 -19.48 -16.85
N ALA A 4 -24.22 -20.09 -16.41
CA ALA A 4 -25.12 -19.56 -15.41
C ALA A 4 -24.45 -19.49 -14.03
N ARG A 5 -24.73 -18.37 -13.34
CA ARG A 5 -24.45 -18.16 -11.93
C ARG A 5 -25.20 -19.19 -11.10
N GLN A 6 -24.52 -19.85 -10.15
CA GLN A 6 -25.19 -20.46 -9.01
C GLN A 6 -24.44 -20.09 -7.73
N ALA A 7 -25.03 -19.20 -6.92
CA ALA A 7 -24.56 -18.88 -5.58
C ALA A 7 -25.21 -19.84 -4.56
N PRO A 8 -24.48 -20.32 -3.52
CA PRO A 8 -25.03 -21.25 -2.54
C PRO A 8 -26.01 -20.58 -1.56
N GLY A 9 -27.09 -21.31 -1.26
CA GLY A 9 -28.23 -20.87 -0.46
C GLY A 9 -27.90 -20.51 0.99
N LYS A 10 -28.49 -19.41 1.45
CA LYS A 10 -28.45 -18.94 2.84
C LYS A 10 -29.40 -19.80 3.68
N LYS A 11 -28.86 -20.64 4.56
CA LYS A 11 -29.63 -21.43 5.53
C LYS A 11 -29.78 -20.62 6.82
N GLY A 12 -31.03 -20.49 7.30
CA GLY A 12 -31.35 -20.28 8.72
C GLY A 12 -31.12 -18.88 9.30
N LEU A 13 -31.94 -17.90 8.90
CA LEU A 13 -31.96 -16.56 9.50
C LEU A 13 -33.31 -16.28 10.21
N THR A 14 -33.70 -17.09 11.21
CA THR A 14 -34.94 -16.80 11.96
C THR A 14 -34.92 -17.09 13.46
N ASN A 15 -33.83 -17.56 14.08
CA ASN A 15 -33.83 -17.86 15.52
C ASN A 15 -32.80 -17.09 16.38
N PHE A 16 -32.02 -16.18 15.80
CA PHE A 16 -31.07 -15.35 16.56
C PHE A 16 -31.59 -13.95 16.91
N LEU A 17 -32.70 -13.49 16.31
CA LEU A 17 -33.25 -12.15 16.56
C LEU A 17 -34.19 -12.07 17.77
N TRP A 18 -34.63 -13.20 18.32
CA TRP A 18 -35.51 -13.22 19.50
C TRP A 18 -34.75 -13.25 20.84
N TYR A 19 -33.53 -13.78 20.84
CA TYR A 19 -32.69 -13.85 22.04
C TYR A 19 -31.85 -12.57 22.28
N ALA A 20 -31.92 -11.57 21.39
CA ALA A 20 -31.19 -10.30 21.52
C ALA A 20 -31.98 -9.16 22.21
N ILE A 21 -33.25 -9.39 22.60
CA ILE A 21 -34.10 -8.34 23.19
C ILE A 21 -34.17 -8.42 24.72
N ILE A 22 -33.79 -9.54 25.35
CA ILE A 22 -34.08 -9.79 26.77
C ILE A 22 -32.83 -9.74 27.68
N ILE A 23 -31.61 -9.74 27.15
CA ILE A 23 -30.40 -9.64 27.98
C ILE A 23 -29.46 -8.62 27.36
N LEU A 24 -29.52 -7.36 27.82
CA LEU A 24 -28.41 -6.39 27.90
C LEU A 24 -28.93 -5.01 28.33
N PRO A 25 -28.73 -4.62 29.61
CA PRO A 25 -28.37 -3.22 29.81
C PRO A 25 -27.23 -2.96 30.83
N GLN A 26 -26.35 -3.91 31.15
CA GLN A 26 -25.32 -3.59 32.17
C GLN A 26 -23.86 -3.98 31.94
N MET A 27 -23.47 -4.80 30.96
CA MET A 27 -22.09 -5.33 30.97
C MET A 27 -21.47 -5.42 29.58
N GLU A 28 -21.12 -4.32 28.89
CA GLU A 28 -20.21 -4.44 27.71
C GLU A 28 -19.24 -3.28 27.52
N ALA A 29 -18.48 -2.95 28.56
CA ALA A 29 -17.21 -2.20 28.39
C ALA A 29 -16.02 -3.14 28.06
N LEU A 30 -16.16 -4.45 28.30
CA LEU A 30 -15.07 -5.42 28.12
C LEU A 30 -15.12 -6.15 26.77
N PHE A 31 -16.29 -6.38 26.15
CA PHE A 31 -16.31 -6.89 24.76
C PHE A 31 -15.83 -5.87 23.73
N PHE A 32 -16.01 -4.57 23.99
CA PHE A 32 -15.59 -3.54 23.04
C PHE A 32 -14.06 -3.53 22.83
N CYS A 33 -13.28 -3.93 23.84
CA CYS A 33 -11.83 -4.04 23.75
C CYS A 33 -11.35 -5.27 22.94
N ALA A 34 -12.12 -6.36 22.96
CA ALA A 34 -11.80 -7.55 22.15
C ALA A 34 -12.12 -7.30 20.66
N PHE A 35 -13.26 -6.65 20.38
CA PHE A 35 -13.69 -6.37 19.01
C PHE A 35 -12.81 -5.35 18.27
N LEU A 36 -12.17 -4.41 18.99
CA LEU A 36 -11.22 -3.45 18.40
C LEU A 36 -9.84 -4.04 18.11
N ARG A 37 -9.42 -5.13 18.78
CA ARG A 37 -8.14 -5.80 18.51
C ARG A 37 -8.19 -6.56 17.19
N GLU A 38 -9.31 -7.22 16.90
CA GLU A 38 -9.51 -8.01 15.69
C GLU A 38 -9.64 -7.15 14.42
N ALA A 39 -10.10 -5.90 14.56
CA ALA A 39 -10.17 -4.94 13.46
C ALA A 39 -8.79 -4.38 13.02
N TYR A 40 -7.79 -4.31 13.92
CA TYR A 40 -6.46 -3.80 13.58
C TYR A 40 -5.60 -4.84 12.83
N GLU A 41 -5.74 -6.12 13.18
CA GLU A 41 -4.96 -7.22 12.60
C GLU A 41 -5.36 -7.54 11.15
N ASN A 42 -6.57 -7.18 10.74
CA ASN A 42 -7.09 -7.38 9.38
C ASN A 42 -6.86 -6.18 8.44
N SER A 43 -6.01 -5.23 8.81
CA SER A 43 -5.59 -4.13 7.92
C SER A 43 -4.54 -4.60 6.90
N GLU A 44 -4.86 -5.63 6.13
CA GLU A 44 -4.14 -5.94 4.90
C GLU A 44 -4.39 -4.80 3.91
N LEU A 45 -3.53 -3.78 3.95
CA LEU A 45 -3.51 -2.72 2.96
C LEU A 45 -3.44 -3.37 1.57
N PRO A 46 -4.41 -3.14 0.67
CA PRO A 46 -4.35 -3.64 -0.69
C PRO A 46 -3.33 -2.81 -1.47
N GLY A 47 -2.05 -3.03 -1.15
CA GLY A 47 -0.91 -2.51 -1.87
C GLY A 47 -0.74 -3.33 -3.13
N GLY A 48 -1.57 -3.09 -4.14
CA GLY A 48 -1.33 -3.59 -5.49
C GLY A 48 0.12 -3.29 -5.85
N ALA A 49 0.90 -4.34 -6.09
CA ALA A 49 2.34 -4.25 -6.28
C ALA A 49 2.65 -3.48 -7.57
N VAL A 50 2.63 -2.15 -7.50
CA VAL A 50 3.19 -1.30 -8.54
C VAL A 50 4.68 -1.59 -8.55
N MET A 51 5.16 -2.18 -9.65
CA MET A 51 6.57 -2.48 -9.89
C MET A 51 7.42 -1.19 -9.92
N ARG A 52 7.71 -0.66 -8.74
CA ARG A 52 8.57 0.50 -8.53
C ARG A 52 10.02 0.03 -8.50
N VAL A 53 10.78 0.41 -9.52
CA VAL A 53 12.19 0.04 -9.64
C VAL A 53 13.03 1.12 -8.96
N LYS A 54 13.92 0.70 -8.06
CA LYS A 54 14.90 1.59 -7.45
C LYS A 54 15.96 1.95 -8.50
N ILE A 55 16.17 3.25 -8.68
CA ILE A 55 17.20 3.80 -9.55
C ILE A 55 18.13 4.71 -8.77
N THR A 56 19.37 4.75 -9.21
CA THR A 56 20.39 5.62 -8.64
C THR A 56 20.75 6.71 -9.64
N LEU A 57 20.85 7.95 -9.19
CA LEU A 57 21.25 9.08 -10.02
C LEU A 57 22.72 9.41 -9.73
N ALA A 58 23.51 9.52 -10.79
CA ALA A 58 24.91 9.90 -10.73
C ALA A 58 25.11 11.31 -11.27
N CYS A 59 25.94 12.09 -10.58
CA CYS A 59 26.36 13.41 -11.07
C CYS A 59 27.19 13.27 -12.34
N THR A 60 26.98 14.15 -13.33
CA THR A 60 27.74 14.14 -14.59
C THR A 60 29.21 14.56 -14.42
N GLU A 61 29.51 15.36 -13.40
CA GLU A 61 30.87 15.91 -13.21
C GLU A 61 31.75 15.01 -12.33
N CYS A 62 31.32 14.76 -11.08
CA CYS A 62 32.09 13.95 -10.14
C CYS A 62 31.83 12.45 -10.28
N LYS A 63 30.87 12.04 -11.11
CA LYS A 63 30.45 10.64 -11.32
C LYS A 63 30.00 9.92 -10.04
N GLN A 64 29.82 10.65 -8.94
CA GLN A 64 29.35 10.09 -7.67
C GLN A 64 27.86 9.80 -7.73
N ARG A 65 27.49 8.62 -7.22
CA ARG A 65 26.12 8.14 -7.08
C ARG A 65 25.55 8.67 -5.78
N ASN A 66 24.83 9.79 -5.83
CA ASN A 66 24.46 10.55 -4.63
C ASN A 66 22.97 10.54 -4.30
N TYR A 67 22.12 9.94 -5.15
CA TYR A 67 20.68 9.91 -4.94
C TYR A 67 20.08 8.57 -5.33
N ASN A 68 19.15 8.09 -4.51
CA ASN A 68 18.31 6.93 -4.80
C ASN A 68 16.86 7.38 -4.92
N THR A 69 16.22 7.06 -6.04
CA THR A 69 14.81 7.37 -6.30
C THR A 69 14.10 6.13 -6.81
N MET A 70 12.77 6.11 -6.73
CA MET A 70 11.97 5.02 -7.23
C MET A 70 11.27 5.49 -8.50
N LYS A 71 11.47 4.80 -9.63
CA LYS A 71 10.75 5.10 -10.87
C LYS A 71 9.78 3.98 -11.23
N ASN A 72 8.69 4.33 -11.89
CA ASN A 72 7.77 3.35 -12.46
C ASN A 72 8.11 3.14 -13.93
N LYS A 73 8.69 1.98 -14.26
CA LYS A 73 9.12 1.66 -15.63
C LYS A 73 7.96 1.66 -16.64
N LYS A 74 6.72 1.46 -16.18
CA LYS A 74 5.52 1.46 -17.04
C LYS A 74 5.09 2.86 -17.49
N ASN A 75 5.26 3.87 -16.63
CA ASN A 75 4.79 5.24 -16.90
C ASN A 75 5.87 6.09 -17.57
N ASP A 76 7.13 5.92 -17.14
CA ASP A 76 8.26 6.73 -17.58
C ASP A 76 9.40 5.80 -18.04
N PRO A 77 9.41 5.36 -19.32
CA PRO A 77 10.45 4.47 -19.84
C PRO A 77 11.78 5.19 -20.11
N ASP A 78 11.75 6.51 -20.28
CA ASP A 78 12.91 7.32 -20.65
C ASP A 78 13.95 7.43 -19.52
N ARG A 79 15.19 7.73 -19.93
CA ARG A 79 16.30 7.93 -18.99
C ARG A 79 16.12 9.25 -18.26
N LEU A 80 16.02 9.18 -16.92
CA LEU A 80 15.77 10.36 -16.11
C LEU A 80 17.03 11.22 -15.98
N GLU A 81 16.92 12.49 -16.36
CA GLU A 81 17.94 13.52 -16.14
C GLU A 81 17.35 14.63 -15.26
N MET A 82 18.01 14.95 -14.14
CA MET A 82 17.50 15.91 -13.15
C MET A 82 18.59 16.88 -12.72
N HIS A 83 18.27 18.17 -12.60
CA HIS A 83 19.17 19.13 -11.97
C HIS A 83 19.11 19.00 -10.44
N LYS A 84 20.14 18.41 -9.84
CA LYS A 84 20.25 18.25 -8.38
C LYS A 84 21.55 18.84 -7.86
N TYR A 85 21.54 19.22 -6.59
CA TYR A 85 22.75 19.67 -5.90
C TYR A 85 23.73 18.50 -5.75
N CYS A 86 25.01 18.72 -6.03
CA CYS A 86 26.04 17.74 -5.72
C CYS A 86 26.84 18.20 -4.50
N ARG A 87 26.90 17.40 -3.43
CA ARG A 87 27.68 17.72 -2.22
C ARG A 87 29.18 17.82 -2.51
N PHE A 88 29.68 17.04 -3.46
CA PHE A 88 31.10 17.01 -3.82
C PHE A 88 31.51 18.20 -4.69
N CYS A 89 30.71 18.53 -5.72
CA CYS A 89 30.97 19.69 -6.58
C CYS A 89 30.51 21.02 -5.98
N LYS A 90 29.74 20.98 -4.87
CA LYS A 90 29.12 22.14 -4.20
C LYS A 90 28.29 23.04 -5.12
N LYS A 91 27.71 22.46 -6.18
CA LYS A 91 26.89 23.17 -7.17
C LYS A 91 25.79 22.28 -7.71
N HIS A 92 24.78 22.90 -8.32
CA HIS A 92 23.70 22.19 -9.00
C HIS A 92 24.18 21.71 -10.37
N THR A 93 24.06 20.41 -10.60
CA THR A 93 24.55 19.74 -11.80
C THR A 93 23.48 18.79 -12.31
N THR A 94 23.55 18.47 -13.61
CA THR A 94 22.70 17.45 -14.19
C THR A 94 23.12 16.09 -13.66
N HIS A 95 22.19 15.40 -13.01
CA HIS A 95 22.35 14.02 -12.56
C HIS A 95 21.61 13.10 -13.54
N LYS A 96 22.27 12.02 -13.96
CA LYS A 96 21.73 11.03 -14.91
C LYS A 96 21.52 9.69 -14.22
N GLU A 97 20.45 9.01 -14.59
CA GLU A 97 20.18 7.65 -14.12
C GLU A 97 21.32 6.68 -14.47
N THR A 98 21.78 5.93 -13.47
CA THR A 98 22.81 4.90 -13.59
C THR A 98 22.27 3.58 -13.05
N LYS A 99 22.65 2.48 -13.70
CA LYS A 99 22.27 1.11 -13.33
C LYS A 99 23.12 0.59 -12.17
#